data_AF-A0A9W7FQJ0-F1
#
_entry.id   AF-A0A9W7FQJ0-F1
#
_cell.length_a   1.000
_cell.length_b   1.000
_cell.length_c   1.000
_cell.angle_alpha   90.00
_cell.angle_beta   90.00
_cell.angle_gamma   90.00
#
_symmetry.space_group_name_H-M   'P 1'
#
loop_
_entity.id
_entity.type
_entity.pdbx_description
1 polymer ?
#
loop_
_entity_poly.entity_id
_entity_poly.type
_entity_poly.pdbx_seq_one_letter_code
_entity_poly.pdbx_strand_id
1 'polypeptide(L)'
;MLSLLATLLLLLLSTQHISAFLLNPTHTPHPTSSISAETLNELSPTLPAPPLNLLEADRAFSTAQIYEKSGFFRQALQSFHESATLYQCYLDHPSAFSYVTSHNATSARAVLAYACVRLAHLNHDALGDTMAGSRLYQKAIEIDTSPSAVSFDGLGTTCEGAGVMRKIAIEHYEEAFKISPGVGNVAFHLAVAYERDGWELDAKAIFDRMRAEGGAGANSLVDSWGYVRWHMRKRTDSNLHMGTREMLQIGLDAAKGIIDKGGLVVEFGVSSGRSIRMMAEMLPREKTIYGFDTFTGLPQAWGNEPIGTYTTGGQKPAVPENVKLIKGLFSETVVEFLKQKEVARDPIAFANIDCDLYSSTRDVLEALQPRIIKGTILAFDEYICHPTWRNDEFRAFRECCKRFGWNYEYLGFSLTSKQALVRIL
;
A
#
# COMPACT_ATOMS: atom_id res chain seq x y z
N MET A 1 -32.75 -3.00 -55.55
CA MET A 1 -33.59 -2.06 -54.77
C MET A 1 -34.23 -2.85 -53.65
N LEU A 2 -33.89 -2.73 -52.39
CA LEU A 2 -32.86 -2.02 -51.62
C LEU A 2 -32.72 -2.93 -50.38
N SER A 3 -31.60 -3.58 -50.10
CA SER A 3 -30.33 -3.00 -49.66
C SER A 3 -30.49 -2.10 -48.44
N LEU A 4 -29.62 -2.35 -47.44
CA LEU A 4 -29.16 -1.36 -46.47
C LEU A 4 -30.26 -0.62 -45.68
N LEU A 5 -30.75 -1.23 -44.60
CA LEU A 5 -31.31 -0.48 -43.47
C LEU A 5 -31.14 -1.17 -42.11
N ALA A 6 -30.22 -2.14 -42.01
CA ALA A 6 -29.79 -2.74 -40.75
C ALA A 6 -28.36 -2.31 -40.34
N THR A 7 -27.76 -1.37 -41.08
CA THR A 7 -26.36 -0.92 -40.85
C THR A 7 -26.22 0.61 -40.82
N LEU A 8 -27.33 1.34 -40.67
CA LEU A 8 -27.31 2.80 -40.51
C LEU A 8 -28.51 3.32 -39.70
N LEU A 9 -28.61 2.87 -38.45
CA LEU A 9 -29.30 3.62 -37.40
C LEU A 9 -28.40 3.73 -36.16
N LEU A 10 -27.14 4.05 -36.43
CA LEU A 10 -26.26 4.81 -35.56
C LEU A 10 -26.22 6.22 -36.18
N LEU A 11 -27.02 7.13 -35.65
CA LEU A 11 -26.84 8.59 -35.57
C LEU A 11 -28.21 9.22 -35.30
N LEU A 12 -28.30 10.07 -34.28
CA LEU A 12 -29.48 10.85 -33.83
C LEU A 12 -30.37 10.22 -32.74
N LEU A 13 -29.76 9.67 -31.69
CA LEU A 13 -30.21 9.94 -30.31
C LEU A 13 -28.96 10.09 -29.43
N SER A 14 -28.29 11.23 -29.62
CA SER A 14 -27.29 11.75 -28.71
C SER A 14 -27.99 12.32 -27.47
N THR A 15 -27.57 11.85 -26.30
CA THR A 15 -27.11 12.59 -25.11
C THR A 15 -27.76 12.13 -23.82
N GLN A 16 -26.87 11.75 -22.90
CA GLN A 16 -27.04 11.33 -21.50
C GLN A 16 -27.12 9.80 -21.28
N HIS A 17 -26.17 9.31 -20.46
CA HIS A 17 -25.92 7.92 -20.03
C HIS A 17 -24.98 7.05 -20.86
N ILE A 18 -23.82 7.57 -21.27
CA ILE A 18 -22.57 6.80 -21.34
C ILE A 18 -21.43 7.71 -20.85
N SER A 19 -21.12 7.68 -19.56
CA SER A 19 -19.84 8.13 -18.99
C SER A 19 -19.80 7.83 -17.50
N ALA A 20 -19.22 6.69 -17.14
CA ALA A 20 -18.61 6.47 -15.84
C ALA A 20 -17.71 5.20 -15.87
N PHE A 21 -16.80 5.09 -16.84
CA PHE A 21 -15.67 4.15 -16.74
C PHE A 21 -14.45 4.50 -17.60
N LEU A 22 -14.44 5.65 -18.28
CA LEU A 22 -13.24 6.17 -18.92
C LEU A 22 -12.67 7.27 -18.02
N LEU A 23 -11.56 6.95 -17.34
CA LEU A 23 -10.70 7.95 -16.72
C LEU A 23 -10.26 8.93 -17.81
N ASN A 24 -10.67 10.18 -17.70
CA ASN A 24 -10.21 11.25 -18.58
C ASN A 24 -8.90 11.79 -17.98
N PRO A 25 -7.73 11.62 -18.63
CA PRO A 25 -6.46 12.10 -18.08
C PRO A 25 -6.30 13.56 -18.45
N THR A 26 -6.90 14.46 -17.68
CA THR A 26 -6.58 15.89 -17.79
C THR A 26 -5.78 16.32 -16.57
N HIS A 27 -4.50 15.95 -16.54
CA HIS A 27 -3.45 16.75 -15.93
C HIS A 27 -2.11 16.43 -16.58
N THR A 28 -1.32 17.48 -16.76
CA THR A 28 -0.03 17.53 -17.45
C THR A 28 0.94 16.44 -16.98
N PRO A 29 1.58 15.69 -17.89
CA PRO A 29 2.52 14.63 -17.52
C PRO A 29 3.82 15.26 -16.99
N HIS A 30 4.15 14.96 -15.73
CA HIS A 30 5.57 14.90 -15.34
C HIS A 30 6.20 13.70 -16.08
N PRO A 31 7.48 13.77 -16.49
CA PRO A 31 8.07 12.81 -17.41
C PRO A 31 8.21 11.44 -16.73
N THR A 32 7.16 10.62 -16.84
CA THR A 32 7.21 9.20 -16.57
C THR A 32 7.93 8.55 -17.74
N SER A 33 9.11 7.97 -17.49
CA SER A 33 9.66 6.96 -18.39
C SER A 33 8.62 5.85 -18.52
N SER A 34 7.92 5.82 -19.65
CA SER A 34 6.80 4.91 -19.88
C SER A 34 7.30 3.47 -19.92
N ILE A 35 7.03 2.72 -18.85
CA ILE A 35 7.01 1.27 -18.95
C ILE A 35 5.77 0.94 -19.81
N SER A 36 5.98 0.41 -21.01
CA SER A 36 4.90 -0.13 -21.83
C SER A 36 4.13 -1.18 -21.03
N ALA A 37 2.80 -1.06 -20.97
CA ALA A 37 1.91 -2.00 -20.29
C ALA A 37 2.15 -3.48 -20.70
N GLU A 38 2.70 -3.69 -21.89
CA GLU A 38 3.10 -5.00 -22.43
C GLU A 38 4.16 -5.72 -21.58
N THR A 39 5.15 -5.02 -21.01
CA THR A 39 6.25 -5.66 -20.27
C THR A 39 5.84 -6.16 -18.87
N LEU A 40 4.75 -5.63 -18.30
CA LEU A 40 4.23 -6.05 -17.00
C LEU A 40 3.24 -7.22 -17.10
N ASN A 41 2.60 -7.41 -18.26
CA ASN A 41 1.70 -8.55 -18.52
C ASN A 41 2.45 -9.88 -18.70
N GLU A 42 3.73 -9.86 -19.07
CA GLU A 42 4.54 -11.08 -19.28
C GLU A 42 5.04 -11.72 -17.97
N LEU A 43 4.95 -11.00 -16.84
CA LEU A 43 5.21 -11.56 -15.51
C LEU A 43 3.97 -12.30 -15.01
N SER A 44 3.58 -13.37 -15.69
CA SER A 44 2.53 -14.29 -15.21
C SER A 44 3.20 -15.44 -14.45
N PRO A 45 3.20 -15.45 -13.10
CA PRO A 45 3.67 -16.61 -12.37
C PRO A 45 2.69 -17.76 -12.56
N THR A 46 3.14 -18.99 -12.30
CA THR A 46 2.26 -20.13 -12.03
C THR A 46 1.55 -19.91 -10.69
N LEU A 47 0.59 -18.97 -10.66
CA LEU A 47 -0.31 -18.74 -9.55
C LEU A 47 -1.42 -19.80 -9.57
N PRO A 48 -2.00 -20.14 -8.42
CA PRO A 48 -3.17 -21.01 -8.39
C PRO A 48 -4.27 -20.45 -9.28
N ALA A 49 -4.83 -21.28 -10.16
CA ALA A 49 -5.97 -20.88 -10.99
C ALA A 49 -7.24 -20.80 -10.13
N PRO A 50 -8.16 -19.86 -10.41
CA PRO A 50 -9.49 -19.88 -9.80
C PRO A 50 -10.23 -21.18 -10.20
N PRO A 51 -11.24 -21.62 -9.42
CA PRO A 51 -12.03 -22.79 -9.78
C PRO A 51 -12.64 -22.67 -11.19
N LEU A 52 -12.51 -23.73 -12.00
CA LEU A 52 -12.93 -23.74 -13.41
C LEU A 52 -14.45 -23.58 -13.61
N ASN A 53 -15.24 -23.89 -12.58
CA ASN A 53 -16.69 -23.84 -12.61
C ASN A 53 -17.28 -22.45 -12.30
N LEU A 54 -16.45 -21.44 -12.05
CA LEU A 54 -16.93 -20.07 -11.84
C LEU A 54 -17.35 -19.40 -13.14
N LEU A 55 -18.45 -18.66 -13.07
CA LEU A 55 -18.90 -17.75 -14.12
C LEU A 55 -18.00 -16.51 -14.18
N GLU A 56 -18.09 -15.74 -15.27
CA GLU A 56 -17.08 -14.74 -15.64
C GLU A 56 -16.82 -13.69 -14.54
N ALA A 57 -17.86 -13.10 -13.95
CA ALA A 57 -17.71 -12.08 -12.90
C ALA A 57 -17.09 -12.66 -11.62
N ASP A 58 -17.55 -13.86 -11.24
CA ASP A 58 -17.11 -14.60 -10.05
C ASP A 58 -15.64 -15.05 -10.21
N ARG A 59 -15.25 -15.45 -11.43
CA ARG A 59 -13.89 -15.84 -11.79
C ARG A 59 -12.96 -14.63 -11.77
N ALA A 60 -13.33 -13.52 -12.39
CA ALA A 60 -12.54 -12.28 -12.38
C ALA A 60 -12.31 -11.80 -10.93
N PHE A 61 -13.34 -11.87 -10.08
CA PHE A 61 -13.22 -11.54 -8.66
C PHE A 61 -12.21 -12.43 -7.94
N SER A 62 -12.34 -13.75 -8.13
CA SER A 62 -11.46 -14.75 -7.50
C SER A 62 -10.00 -14.59 -7.96
N THR A 63 -9.81 -14.35 -9.27
CA THR A 63 -8.50 -14.04 -9.87
C THR A 63 -7.89 -12.78 -9.26
N ALA A 64 -8.69 -11.73 -9.05
CA ALA A 64 -8.23 -10.50 -8.44
C ALA A 64 -7.70 -10.72 -7.02
N GLN A 65 -8.41 -11.50 -6.21
CA GLN A 65 -7.98 -11.85 -4.85
C GLN A 65 -6.67 -12.66 -4.85
N ILE A 66 -6.48 -13.55 -5.83
CA ILE A 66 -5.24 -14.34 -5.97
C ILE A 66 -4.07 -13.43 -6.31
N TYR A 67 -4.21 -12.54 -7.29
CA TYR A 67 -3.16 -11.60 -7.66
C TYR A 67 -2.81 -10.66 -6.51
N GLU A 68 -3.81 -10.16 -5.80
CA GLU A 68 -3.60 -9.22 -4.71
C GLU A 68 -2.85 -9.86 -3.55
N LYS A 69 -3.26 -11.06 -3.13
CA LYS A 69 -2.55 -11.86 -2.10
C LYS A 69 -1.12 -12.20 -2.52
N SER A 70 -0.88 -12.27 -3.83
CA SER A 70 0.43 -12.57 -4.41
C SER A 70 1.25 -11.31 -4.72
N GLY A 71 0.80 -10.13 -4.28
CA GLY A 71 1.53 -8.86 -4.44
C GLY A 71 1.51 -8.26 -5.86
N PHE A 72 0.73 -8.82 -6.78
CA PHE A 72 0.57 -8.35 -8.16
C PHE A 72 -0.54 -7.30 -8.26
N PHE A 73 -0.28 -6.12 -7.69
CA PHE A 73 -1.31 -5.08 -7.52
C PHE A 73 -1.92 -4.57 -8.83
N ARG A 74 -1.18 -4.54 -9.96
CA ARG A 74 -1.73 -4.14 -11.27
C ARG A 74 -2.68 -5.17 -11.85
N GLN A 75 -2.30 -6.45 -11.82
CA GLN A 75 -3.14 -7.55 -12.28
C GLN A 75 -4.39 -7.70 -11.40
N ALA A 76 -4.22 -7.51 -10.08
CA ALA A 76 -5.33 -7.46 -9.14
C ALA A 76 -6.31 -6.33 -9.48
N LEU A 77 -5.79 -5.12 -9.72
CA LEU A 77 -6.60 -3.97 -10.13
C LEU A 77 -7.40 -4.26 -11.41
N GLN A 78 -6.73 -4.78 -12.45
CA GLN A 78 -7.39 -5.12 -13.71
C GLN A 78 -8.51 -6.15 -13.51
N SER A 79 -8.25 -7.20 -12.75
CA SER A 79 -9.20 -8.28 -12.50
C SER A 79 -10.38 -7.81 -11.63
N PHE A 80 -10.14 -6.97 -10.62
CA PHE A 80 -11.23 -6.36 -9.84
C PHE A 80 -12.08 -5.41 -10.69
N HIS A 81 -11.45 -4.66 -11.59
CA HIS A 81 -12.16 -3.76 -12.49
C HIS A 81 -13.07 -4.53 -13.46
N GLU A 82 -12.56 -5.63 -14.04
CA GLU A 82 -13.35 -6.53 -14.87
C GLU A 82 -14.54 -7.11 -14.08
N SER A 83 -14.27 -7.63 -12.88
CA SER A 83 -15.30 -8.15 -11.99
C SER A 83 -16.38 -7.11 -11.66
N ALA A 84 -15.98 -5.91 -11.26
CA ALA A 84 -16.90 -4.82 -10.95
C ALA A 84 -17.75 -4.43 -12.15
N THR A 85 -17.16 -4.38 -13.35
CA THR A 85 -17.87 -4.07 -14.59
C THR A 85 -18.95 -5.13 -14.87
N LEU A 86 -18.60 -6.41 -14.78
CA LEU A 86 -19.55 -7.50 -15.06
C LEU A 86 -20.69 -7.57 -14.04
N TYR A 87 -20.42 -7.37 -12.75
CA TYR A 87 -21.47 -7.30 -11.74
C TYR A 87 -22.38 -6.08 -11.94
N GLN A 88 -21.82 -4.93 -12.30
CA GLN A 88 -22.64 -3.75 -12.61
C GLN A 88 -23.55 -4.01 -13.82
N CYS A 89 -23.01 -4.60 -14.90
CA CYS A 89 -23.82 -5.00 -16.06
C CYS A 89 -24.93 -6.00 -15.70
N TYR A 90 -24.65 -6.96 -14.82
CA TYR A 90 -25.66 -7.87 -14.29
C TYR A 90 -26.76 -7.16 -13.51
N LEU A 91 -26.42 -6.19 -12.67
CA LEU A 91 -27.40 -5.43 -11.89
C LEU A 91 -28.26 -4.51 -12.76
N ASP A 92 -27.68 -3.90 -13.79
CA ASP A 92 -28.38 -2.98 -14.70
C ASP A 92 -29.24 -3.74 -15.72
N HIS A 93 -28.77 -4.91 -16.18
CA HIS A 93 -29.43 -5.72 -17.21
C HIS A 93 -29.45 -7.23 -16.86
N PRO A 94 -30.23 -7.65 -15.83
CA PRO A 94 -30.16 -9.01 -15.29
C PRO A 94 -30.42 -10.12 -16.31
N SER A 95 -31.36 -9.92 -17.25
CA SER A 95 -31.68 -10.93 -18.27
C SER A 95 -30.60 -11.08 -19.33
N ALA A 96 -29.88 -10.00 -19.67
CA ALA A 96 -28.83 -10.04 -20.68
C ALA A 96 -27.52 -10.62 -20.12
N PHE A 97 -27.27 -10.43 -18.82
CA PHE A 97 -26.01 -10.80 -18.15
C PHE A 97 -26.17 -11.93 -17.12
N SER A 98 -27.26 -12.70 -17.14
CA SER A 98 -27.46 -13.80 -16.18
C SER A 98 -26.41 -14.91 -16.26
N TYR A 99 -25.58 -14.92 -17.32
CA TYR A 99 -24.51 -15.89 -17.51
C TYR A 99 -23.20 -15.52 -16.79
N VAL A 100 -23.05 -14.30 -16.27
CA VAL A 100 -21.79 -13.84 -15.66
C VAL A 100 -21.65 -14.19 -14.18
N THR A 101 -22.75 -14.47 -13.49
CA THR A 101 -22.75 -14.82 -12.06
C THR A 101 -23.95 -15.68 -11.69
N SER A 102 -23.76 -16.54 -10.68
CA SER A 102 -24.83 -17.33 -10.06
C SER A 102 -25.47 -16.62 -8.86
N HIS A 103 -24.93 -15.48 -8.46
CA HIS A 103 -25.44 -14.67 -7.37
C HIS A 103 -26.79 -14.03 -7.71
N ASN A 104 -27.64 -13.88 -6.70
CA ASN A 104 -28.81 -13.01 -6.82
C ASN A 104 -28.39 -11.53 -6.76
N ALA A 105 -29.31 -10.62 -7.09
CA ALA A 105 -29.02 -9.18 -7.12
C ALA A 105 -28.46 -8.61 -5.80
N THR A 106 -28.90 -9.11 -4.64
CA THR A 106 -28.38 -8.67 -3.34
C THR A 106 -26.93 -9.09 -3.14
N SER A 107 -26.61 -10.36 -3.41
CA SER A 107 -25.25 -10.87 -3.32
C SER A 107 -24.32 -10.22 -4.36
N ALA A 108 -24.79 -10.04 -5.60
CA ALA A 108 -24.03 -9.36 -6.65
C ALA A 108 -23.70 -7.90 -6.27
N ARG A 109 -24.65 -7.19 -5.65
CA ARG A 109 -24.43 -5.82 -5.15
C ARG A 109 -23.39 -5.78 -4.04
N ALA A 110 -23.41 -6.74 -3.11
CA ALA A 110 -22.40 -6.83 -2.05
C ALA A 110 -20.99 -7.13 -2.62
N VAL A 111 -20.88 -8.04 -3.59
CA VAL A 111 -19.60 -8.34 -4.24
C VAL A 111 -19.09 -7.13 -5.04
N LEU A 112 -19.97 -6.43 -5.75
CA LEU A 112 -19.62 -5.20 -6.46
C LEU A 112 -19.11 -4.11 -5.50
N ALA A 113 -19.83 -3.84 -4.40
CA ALA A 113 -19.40 -2.87 -3.40
C ALA A 113 -18.02 -3.25 -2.84
N TYR A 114 -17.80 -4.53 -2.50
CA TYR A 114 -16.50 -5.01 -2.04
C TYR A 114 -15.40 -4.84 -3.10
N ALA A 115 -15.67 -5.16 -4.37
CA ALA A 115 -14.72 -4.94 -5.46
C ALA A 115 -14.34 -3.45 -5.58
N CYS A 116 -15.30 -2.53 -5.41
CA CYS A 116 -15.03 -1.09 -5.36
C CYS A 116 -14.13 -0.71 -4.16
N VAL A 117 -14.37 -1.25 -2.95
CA VAL A 117 -13.48 -1.06 -1.78
C VAL A 117 -12.06 -1.53 -2.09
N ARG A 118 -11.89 -2.70 -2.72
CA ARG A 118 -10.54 -3.21 -3.05
C ARG A 118 -9.85 -2.39 -4.13
N LEU A 119 -10.57 -1.99 -5.18
CA LEU A 119 -10.06 -1.05 -6.18
C LEU A 119 -9.65 0.27 -5.54
N ALA A 120 -10.45 0.79 -4.62
CA ALA A 120 -10.16 2.04 -3.92
C ALA A 120 -8.84 1.94 -3.13
N HIS A 121 -8.71 0.87 -2.34
CA HIS A 121 -7.50 0.60 -1.56
C HIS A 121 -6.26 0.44 -2.45
N LEU A 122 -6.34 -0.34 -3.54
CA LEU A 122 -5.22 -0.55 -4.45
C LEU A 122 -4.79 0.74 -5.18
N ASN A 123 -5.76 1.56 -5.61
CA ASN A 123 -5.45 2.85 -6.21
C ASN A 123 -4.71 3.76 -5.22
N HIS A 124 -5.21 3.85 -3.99
CA HIS A 124 -4.61 4.67 -2.96
C HIS A 124 -3.22 4.18 -2.54
N ASP A 125 -3.14 2.94 -2.08
CA ASP A 125 -1.95 2.40 -1.42
C ASP A 125 -0.84 2.02 -2.41
N ALA A 126 -1.19 1.33 -3.51
CA ALA A 126 -0.21 0.74 -4.43
C ALA A 126 0.05 1.54 -5.70
N LEU A 127 -0.91 2.36 -6.13
CA LEU A 127 -0.77 3.24 -7.30
C LEU A 127 -0.56 4.71 -6.94
N GLY A 128 -0.81 5.10 -5.69
CA GLY A 128 -0.72 6.49 -5.24
C GLY A 128 -1.79 7.41 -5.86
N ASP A 129 -2.83 6.85 -6.49
CA ASP A 129 -3.97 7.60 -7.02
C ASP A 129 -5.06 7.69 -5.95
N THR A 130 -4.82 8.57 -4.98
CA THR A 130 -5.72 8.78 -3.85
C THR A 130 -7.08 9.33 -4.28
N MET A 131 -7.12 10.15 -5.34
CA MET A 131 -8.37 10.71 -5.86
C MET A 131 -9.27 9.65 -6.49
N ALA A 132 -8.69 8.70 -7.24
CA ALA A 132 -9.43 7.52 -7.70
C ALA A 132 -9.90 6.67 -6.51
N GLY A 133 -9.03 6.50 -5.50
CA GLY A 133 -9.38 5.87 -4.22
C GLY A 133 -10.65 6.44 -3.59
N SER A 134 -10.71 7.75 -3.36
CA SER A 134 -11.88 8.41 -2.75
C SER A 134 -13.16 8.21 -3.57
N ARG A 135 -13.09 8.35 -4.90
CA ARG A 135 -14.25 8.13 -5.77
C ARG A 135 -14.79 6.71 -5.68
N LEU A 136 -13.89 5.72 -5.59
CA LEU A 136 -14.26 4.30 -5.53
C LEU A 136 -14.81 3.91 -4.15
N TYR A 137 -14.29 4.47 -3.06
CA TYR A 137 -14.89 4.30 -1.73
C TYR A 137 -16.29 4.92 -1.66
N GLN A 138 -16.45 6.15 -2.17
CA GLN A 138 -17.76 6.79 -2.28
C GLN A 138 -18.73 5.94 -3.10
N LYS A 139 -18.27 5.37 -4.22
CA LYS A 139 -19.06 4.47 -5.05
C LYS A 139 -19.45 3.19 -4.31
N ALA A 140 -18.55 2.61 -3.52
CA ALA A 140 -18.87 1.45 -2.69
C ALA A 140 -19.97 1.76 -1.67
N ILE A 141 -19.93 2.94 -1.05
CA ILE A 141 -20.97 3.41 -0.10
C ILE A 141 -22.33 3.59 -0.79
N GLU A 142 -22.35 4.12 -2.02
CA GLU A 142 -23.59 4.27 -2.79
C GLU A 142 -24.22 2.94 -3.21
N ILE A 143 -23.38 1.94 -3.50
CA ILE A 143 -23.81 0.62 -3.97
C ILE A 143 -24.26 -0.24 -2.79
N ASP A 144 -23.57 -0.19 -1.67
CA ASP A 144 -23.87 -1.03 -0.51
C ASP A 144 -25.14 -0.56 0.20
N THR A 145 -26.10 -1.47 0.40
CA THR A 145 -27.33 -1.18 1.15
C THR A 145 -27.07 -1.01 2.65
N SER A 146 -25.93 -1.49 3.14
CA SER A 146 -25.49 -1.35 4.53
C SER A 146 -23.97 -1.11 4.57
N PRO A 147 -23.48 0.07 4.14
CA PRO A 147 -22.06 0.34 3.98
C PRO A 147 -21.26 0.06 5.24
N SER A 148 -20.12 -0.60 5.08
CA SER A 148 -19.23 -0.95 6.19
C SER A 148 -18.44 0.25 6.72
N ALA A 149 -18.01 0.18 7.99
CA ALA A 149 -17.07 1.15 8.55
C ALA A 149 -15.77 1.25 7.75
N VAL A 150 -15.32 0.16 7.11
CA VAL A 150 -14.12 0.14 6.25
C VAL A 150 -14.28 1.06 5.04
N SER A 151 -15.48 1.15 4.47
CA SER A 151 -15.74 2.03 3.32
C SER A 151 -15.63 3.50 3.70
N PHE A 152 -16.20 3.88 4.85
CA PHE A 152 -16.14 5.24 5.37
C PHE A 152 -14.74 5.62 5.88
N ASP A 153 -14.07 4.72 6.62
CA ASP A 153 -12.71 4.94 7.12
C ASP A 153 -11.69 5.07 5.96
N GLY A 154 -11.83 4.23 4.93
CA GLY A 154 -11.06 4.33 3.70
C GLY A 154 -11.34 5.63 2.92
N LEU A 155 -12.60 6.09 2.90
CA LEU A 155 -12.93 7.39 2.30
C LEU A 155 -12.29 8.55 3.06
N GLY A 156 -12.35 8.55 4.40
CA GLY A 156 -11.66 9.54 5.24
C GLY A 156 -10.16 9.56 4.98
N THR A 157 -9.52 8.39 4.99
CA THR A 157 -8.08 8.21 4.73
C THR A 157 -7.67 8.76 3.37
N THR A 158 -8.44 8.43 2.34
CA THR A 158 -8.16 8.92 0.98
C THR A 158 -8.44 10.42 0.85
N CYS A 159 -9.50 10.96 1.48
CA CYS A 159 -9.71 12.41 1.51
C CYS A 159 -8.52 13.15 2.15
N GLU A 160 -7.96 12.63 3.25
CA GLU A 160 -6.74 13.20 3.85
C GLU A 160 -5.54 13.11 2.90
N GLY A 161 -5.29 11.94 2.31
CA GLY A 161 -4.16 11.74 1.40
C GLY A 161 -4.28 12.56 0.10
N ALA A 162 -5.49 12.91 -0.33
CA ALA A 162 -5.74 13.78 -1.48
C ALA A 162 -5.58 15.29 -1.16
N GLY A 163 -5.36 15.65 0.10
CA GLY A 163 -5.34 17.05 0.54
C GLY A 163 -6.72 17.72 0.47
N VAL A 164 -7.80 16.95 0.48
CA VAL A 164 -9.17 17.47 0.61
C VAL A 164 -9.32 18.12 2.00
N MET A 165 -10.24 19.08 2.13
CA MET A 165 -10.45 19.78 3.41
C MET A 165 -10.63 18.77 4.55
N ARG A 166 -9.80 18.88 5.59
CA ARG A 166 -9.76 17.95 6.74
C ARG A 166 -11.14 17.67 7.34
N LYS A 167 -12.04 18.66 7.33
CA LYS A 167 -13.42 18.53 7.81
C LYS A 167 -14.23 17.46 7.05
N ILE A 168 -14.02 17.33 5.74
CA ILE A 168 -14.70 16.29 4.94
C ILE A 168 -14.21 14.90 5.35
N ALA A 169 -12.90 14.73 5.58
CA ALA A 169 -12.37 13.47 6.07
C ALA A 169 -12.93 13.12 7.47
N ILE A 170 -13.03 14.11 8.36
CA ILE A 170 -13.63 13.96 9.70
C ILE A 170 -15.07 13.45 9.61
N GLU A 171 -15.92 14.03 8.74
CA GLU A 171 -17.30 13.56 8.55
C GLU A 171 -17.36 12.07 8.18
N HIS A 172 -16.46 11.59 7.33
CA HIS A 172 -16.38 10.18 6.97
C HIS A 172 -15.86 9.30 8.12
N TYR A 173 -14.87 9.75 8.88
CA TYR A 173 -14.41 9.02 10.07
C TYR A 173 -15.48 8.95 11.16
N GLU A 174 -16.30 9.99 11.33
CA GLU A 174 -17.45 9.98 12.24
C GLU A 174 -18.48 8.92 11.84
N GLU A 175 -18.80 8.79 10.55
CA GLU A 175 -19.69 7.73 10.06
C GLU A 175 -19.11 6.33 10.28
N ALA A 176 -17.81 6.14 10.01
CA ALA A 176 -17.13 4.88 10.33
C ALA A 176 -17.22 4.54 11.82
N PHE A 177 -16.99 5.54 12.68
CA PHE A 177 -17.04 5.39 14.14
C PHE A 177 -18.44 5.12 14.66
N LYS A 178 -19.49 5.69 14.06
CA LYS A 178 -20.90 5.37 14.39
C LYS A 178 -21.21 3.89 14.12
N ILE A 179 -20.68 3.34 13.03
CA ILE A 179 -20.93 1.94 12.63
C ILE A 179 -20.12 0.96 13.47
N SER A 180 -18.86 1.29 13.82
CA SER A 180 -17.96 0.35 14.50
C SER A 180 -17.02 1.05 15.50
N PRO A 181 -17.55 1.58 16.62
CA PRO A 181 -16.76 2.35 17.58
C PRO A 181 -15.72 1.52 18.34
N GLY A 182 -15.87 0.19 18.37
CA GLY A 182 -14.93 -0.74 19.01
C GLY A 182 -13.74 -1.15 18.14
N VAL A 183 -13.70 -0.77 16.87
CA VAL A 183 -12.58 -1.07 15.97
C VAL A 183 -11.47 -0.05 16.20
N GLY A 184 -10.30 -0.53 16.67
CA GLY A 184 -9.19 0.32 17.10
C GLY A 184 -8.75 1.36 16.07
N ASN A 185 -8.59 0.98 14.80
CA ASN A 185 -8.16 1.89 13.74
C ASN A 185 -9.20 2.97 13.43
N VAL A 186 -10.48 2.64 13.45
CA VAL A 186 -11.58 3.60 13.19
C VAL A 186 -11.60 4.69 14.26
N ALA A 187 -11.56 4.29 15.54
CA ALA A 187 -11.50 5.24 16.65
C ALA A 187 -10.20 6.07 16.60
N PHE A 188 -9.09 5.43 16.23
CA PHE A 188 -7.79 6.06 16.15
C PHE A 188 -7.72 7.15 15.07
N HIS A 189 -8.15 6.86 13.84
CA HIS A 189 -8.14 7.83 12.75
C HIS A 189 -9.00 9.06 13.07
N LEU A 190 -10.20 8.85 13.62
CA LEU A 190 -11.07 9.95 14.06
C LEU A 190 -10.39 10.82 15.14
N ALA A 191 -9.82 10.20 16.16
CA ALA A 191 -9.15 10.93 17.24
C ALA A 191 -7.94 11.74 16.75
N VAL A 192 -7.14 11.16 15.85
CA VAL A 192 -6.01 11.86 15.20
C VAL A 192 -6.52 13.03 14.36
N ALA A 193 -7.58 12.85 13.57
CA ALA A 193 -8.16 13.89 12.76
C ALA A 193 -8.72 15.06 13.60
N TYR A 194 -9.45 14.75 14.68
CA TYR A 194 -9.94 15.72 15.66
C TYR A 194 -8.81 16.53 16.30
N GLU A 195 -7.77 15.87 16.82
CA GLU A 195 -6.66 16.59 17.46
C GLU A 195 -5.95 17.51 16.47
N ARG A 196 -5.79 17.08 15.22
CA ARG A 196 -5.19 17.89 14.16
C ARG A 196 -6.06 19.08 13.74
N ASP A 197 -7.39 18.98 13.81
CA ASP A 197 -8.31 20.10 13.54
C ASP A 197 -8.51 21.02 14.77
N GLY A 198 -7.87 20.71 15.89
CA GLY A 198 -7.94 21.51 17.13
C GLY A 198 -9.06 21.11 18.09
N TRP A 199 -9.72 19.97 17.86
CA TRP A 199 -10.79 19.45 18.72
C TRP A 199 -10.17 18.56 19.81
N GLU A 200 -9.31 19.18 20.63
CA GLU A 200 -8.45 18.47 21.59
C GLU A 200 -9.23 17.67 22.65
N LEU A 201 -10.37 18.21 23.12
CA LEU A 201 -11.19 17.55 24.14
C LEU A 201 -11.86 16.29 23.60
N ASP A 202 -12.40 16.35 22.38
CA ASP A 202 -13.05 15.22 21.71
C ASP A 202 -12.04 14.12 21.36
N ALA A 203 -10.89 14.52 20.81
CA ALA A 203 -9.79 13.60 20.56
C ALA A 203 -9.33 12.90 21.85
N LYS A 204 -9.14 13.67 22.93
CA LYS A 204 -8.73 13.13 24.22
C LYS A 204 -9.75 12.13 24.78
N ALA A 205 -11.04 12.41 24.66
CA ALA A 205 -12.08 11.50 25.12
C ALA A 205 -12.03 10.15 24.39
N ILE A 206 -11.80 10.16 23.06
CA ILE A 206 -11.64 8.94 22.28
C ILE A 206 -10.34 8.21 22.68
N PHE A 207 -9.21 8.91 22.78
CA PHE A 207 -7.94 8.29 23.18
C PHE A 207 -8.00 7.67 24.59
N ASP A 208 -8.67 8.30 25.54
CA ASP A 208 -8.83 7.75 26.88
C ASP A 208 -9.70 6.48 26.88
N ARG A 209 -10.79 6.46 26.08
CA ARG A 209 -11.59 5.25 25.88
C ARG A 209 -10.76 4.12 25.25
N MET A 210 -10.01 4.43 24.20
CA MET A 210 -9.12 3.46 23.55
C MET A 210 -8.14 2.83 24.54
N ARG A 211 -7.56 3.63 25.45
CA ARG A 211 -6.64 3.12 26.49
C ARG A 211 -7.34 2.26 27.54
N ALA A 212 -8.57 2.62 27.91
CA ALA A 212 -9.33 1.92 28.92
C ALA A 212 -9.88 0.58 28.41
N GLU A 213 -10.32 0.51 27.15
CA GLU A 213 -11.14 -0.59 26.63
C GLU A 213 -10.45 -1.41 25.52
N GLY A 214 -9.51 -0.82 24.76
CA GLY A 214 -9.00 -1.40 23.51
C GLY A 214 -7.78 -2.31 23.63
N GLY A 215 -7.32 -2.59 24.85
CA GLY A 215 -6.19 -3.51 25.11
C GLY A 215 -4.86 -3.06 24.48
N ALA A 216 -3.96 -4.03 24.27
CA ALA A 216 -2.60 -3.75 23.79
C ALA A 216 -2.56 -3.11 22.40
N GLY A 217 -3.45 -3.51 21.49
CA GLY A 217 -3.51 -2.98 20.13
C GLY A 217 -3.95 -1.50 20.09
N ALA A 218 -5.00 -1.12 20.81
CA ALA A 218 -5.39 0.28 20.87
C ALA A 218 -4.34 1.14 21.60
N ASN A 219 -3.74 0.61 22.66
CA ASN A 219 -2.65 1.29 23.38
C ASN A 219 -1.46 1.59 22.48
N SER A 220 -1.06 0.65 21.62
CA SER A 220 0.07 0.87 20.70
C SER A 220 -0.22 1.94 19.65
N LEU A 221 -1.47 2.05 19.17
CA LEU A 221 -1.89 3.14 18.27
C LEU A 221 -1.75 4.51 18.94
N VAL A 222 -2.33 4.67 20.13
CA VAL A 222 -2.29 5.95 20.87
C VAL A 222 -0.87 6.35 21.24
N ASP A 223 -0.06 5.38 21.65
CA ASP A 223 1.35 5.56 21.99
C ASP A 223 2.21 5.94 20.77
N SER A 224 1.95 5.31 19.62
CA SER A 224 2.58 5.64 18.33
C SER A 224 2.26 7.07 17.92
N TRP A 225 1.00 7.49 18.04
CA TRP A 225 0.62 8.86 17.72
C TRP A 225 1.30 9.89 18.63
N GLY A 226 1.42 9.61 19.93
CA GLY A 226 2.20 10.45 20.84
C GLY A 226 3.64 10.63 20.40
N TYR A 227 4.27 9.56 19.90
CA TYR A 227 5.63 9.60 19.37
C TYR A 227 5.72 10.44 18.08
N VAL A 228 4.84 10.17 17.11
CA VAL A 228 4.77 10.86 15.83
C VAL A 228 4.54 12.35 16.04
N ARG A 229 3.53 12.72 16.83
CA ARG A 229 3.19 14.11 17.17
C ARG A 229 4.34 14.83 17.87
N TRP A 230 5.05 14.18 18.79
CA TRP A 230 6.24 14.77 19.41
C TRP A 230 7.31 15.09 18.35
N HIS A 231 7.61 14.17 17.42
CA HIS A 231 8.67 14.37 16.43
C HIS A 231 8.28 15.37 15.33
N MET A 232 6.98 15.55 15.07
CA MET A 232 6.49 16.51 14.09
C MET A 232 6.20 17.91 14.66
N ARG A 233 6.19 18.11 15.99
CA ARG A 233 5.77 19.37 16.65
C ARG A 233 6.46 20.66 16.22
N LYS A 234 7.65 20.57 15.63
CA LYS A 234 8.44 21.74 15.17
C LYS A 234 8.27 22.03 13.68
N ARG A 235 7.47 21.23 12.99
CA ARG A 235 7.24 21.33 11.55
C ARG A 235 5.91 22.00 11.25
N THR A 236 5.88 22.76 10.16
CA THR A 236 4.69 23.47 9.67
C THR A 236 3.90 22.62 8.67
N ASP A 237 4.57 21.66 8.03
CA ASP A 237 4.03 20.60 7.20
C ASP A 237 3.67 19.37 8.05
N SER A 238 2.53 18.73 7.76
CA SER A 238 2.04 17.64 8.62
C SER A 238 2.84 16.34 8.49
N ASN A 239 3.69 16.18 7.48
CA ASN A 239 4.55 15.02 7.17
C ASN A 239 3.92 13.65 7.51
N LEU A 240 2.61 13.61 7.32
CA LEU A 240 1.75 12.47 7.57
C LEU A 240 1.19 12.09 6.21
N HIS A 241 1.53 10.89 5.79
CA HIS A 241 1.20 10.32 4.50
C HIS A 241 0.28 9.12 4.72
N MET A 242 -0.45 8.71 3.68
CA MET A 242 -1.55 7.74 3.86
C MET A 242 -1.34 6.43 3.09
N GLY A 243 -0.45 6.40 2.09
CA GLY A 243 -0.22 5.21 1.27
C GLY A 243 1.24 4.75 1.24
N THR A 244 1.44 3.44 1.07
CA THR A 244 2.77 2.82 0.93
C THR A 244 3.54 3.39 -0.26
N ARG A 245 2.88 3.50 -1.42
CA ARG A 245 3.52 4.05 -2.64
C ARG A 245 4.00 5.48 -2.43
N GLU A 246 3.21 6.30 -1.74
CA GLU A 246 3.56 7.70 -1.45
C GLU A 246 4.83 7.77 -0.59
N MET A 247 4.90 6.98 0.49
CA MET A 247 6.06 6.90 1.36
C MET A 247 7.32 6.45 0.61
N LEU A 248 7.22 5.41 -0.21
CA LEU A 248 8.34 4.95 -1.03
C LEU A 248 8.80 6.04 -2.02
N GLN A 249 7.86 6.74 -2.66
CA GLN A 249 8.18 7.83 -3.60
C GLN A 249 8.92 8.97 -2.91
N ILE A 250 8.44 9.46 -1.76
CA ILE A 250 9.09 10.52 -0.98
C ILE A 250 10.52 10.10 -0.59
N GLY A 251 10.68 8.85 -0.17
CA GLY A 251 11.97 8.29 0.21
C GLY A 251 12.95 8.22 -0.96
N LEU A 252 12.51 7.73 -2.12
CA LEU A 252 13.33 7.66 -3.33
C LEU A 252 13.68 9.05 -3.87
N ASP A 253 12.74 10.00 -3.86
CA ASP A 253 12.98 11.38 -4.26
C ASP A 253 14.00 12.06 -3.34
N ALA A 254 13.89 11.83 -2.03
CA ALA A 254 14.86 12.30 -1.05
C ALA A 254 16.27 11.70 -1.26
N ALA A 255 16.34 10.46 -1.73
CA ALA A 255 17.59 9.75 -2.04
C ALA A 255 18.15 10.05 -3.44
N LYS A 256 17.38 10.74 -4.30
CA LYS A 256 17.67 10.88 -5.74
C LYS A 256 19.10 11.36 -6.03
N GLY A 257 19.59 12.33 -5.28
CA GLY A 257 20.94 12.88 -5.49
C GLY A 257 22.08 11.86 -5.24
N ILE A 258 21.84 10.83 -4.43
CA ILE A 258 22.78 9.72 -4.21
C ILE A 258 22.54 8.62 -5.24
N ILE A 259 21.27 8.33 -5.57
CA ILE A 259 20.87 7.37 -6.62
C ILE A 259 21.51 7.73 -7.97
N ASP A 260 21.41 8.99 -8.38
CA ASP A 260 21.96 9.52 -9.63
C ASP A 260 23.50 9.39 -9.71
N LYS A 261 24.16 9.27 -8.56
CA LYS A 261 25.62 9.07 -8.44
C LYS A 261 26.03 7.60 -8.26
N GLY A 262 25.09 6.67 -8.48
CA GLY A 262 25.35 5.24 -8.40
C GLY A 262 24.94 4.57 -7.08
N GLY A 263 24.52 5.32 -6.06
CA GLY A 263 24.20 4.73 -4.75
C GLY A 263 23.07 3.69 -4.80
N LEU A 264 23.17 2.67 -3.96
CA LEU A 264 22.35 1.46 -3.98
C LEU A 264 20.92 1.73 -3.52
N VAL A 265 19.97 1.02 -4.13
CA VAL A 265 18.57 0.92 -3.70
C VAL A 265 18.32 -0.53 -3.32
N VAL A 266 17.95 -0.77 -2.07
CA VAL A 266 17.83 -2.11 -1.50
C VAL A 266 16.51 -2.29 -0.74
N GLU A 267 15.99 -3.51 -0.72
CA GLU A 267 14.84 -3.94 0.09
C GLU A 267 15.20 -5.18 0.90
N PHE A 268 14.81 -5.22 2.17
CA PHE A 268 14.99 -6.37 3.05
C PHE A 268 13.63 -6.83 3.54
N GLY A 269 13.25 -8.05 3.16
CA GLY A 269 11.87 -8.54 3.26
C GLY A 269 11.13 -8.21 1.97
N VAL A 270 11.16 -9.15 1.03
CA VAL A 270 10.54 -9.02 -0.30
C VAL A 270 9.22 -9.77 -0.36
N SER A 271 9.15 -10.94 0.29
CA SER A 271 8.03 -11.88 0.24
C SER A 271 7.50 -12.06 -1.21
N SER A 272 6.25 -11.70 -1.46
CA SER A 272 5.58 -11.78 -2.76
C SER A 272 6.00 -10.70 -3.76
N GLY A 273 6.79 -9.70 -3.34
CA GLY A 273 7.39 -8.66 -4.18
C GLY A 273 6.51 -7.42 -4.41
N ARG A 274 5.56 -7.13 -3.53
CA ARG A 274 4.61 -6.01 -3.71
C ARG A 274 5.34 -4.65 -3.74
N SER A 275 6.08 -4.31 -2.69
CA SER A 275 6.84 -3.06 -2.50
C SER A 275 7.99 -2.92 -3.49
N ILE A 276 8.81 -3.96 -3.70
CA ILE A 276 9.90 -3.91 -4.70
C ILE A 276 9.40 -3.65 -6.12
N ARG A 277 8.21 -4.16 -6.49
CA ARG A 277 7.59 -3.82 -7.79
C ARG A 277 7.15 -2.36 -7.85
N MET A 278 6.63 -1.80 -6.76
CA MET A 278 6.32 -0.36 -6.73
C MET A 278 7.59 0.47 -6.95
N MET A 279 8.68 0.17 -6.24
CA MET A 279 9.95 0.89 -6.42
C MET A 279 10.53 0.71 -7.82
N ALA A 280 10.44 -0.49 -8.40
CA ALA A 280 10.89 -0.78 -9.76
C ALA A 280 10.20 0.09 -10.81
N GLU A 281 8.93 0.46 -10.58
CA GLU A 281 8.17 1.36 -11.46
C GLU A 281 8.50 2.85 -11.27
N MET A 282 9.01 3.23 -10.10
CA MET A 282 9.34 4.62 -9.76
C MET A 282 10.74 5.03 -10.24
N LEU A 283 11.62 4.05 -10.44
CA LEU A 283 13.01 4.28 -10.79
C LEU A 283 13.26 4.12 -12.30
N PRO A 284 14.29 4.78 -12.86
CA PRO A 284 14.71 4.55 -14.23
C PRO A 284 14.99 3.06 -14.49
N ARG A 285 14.70 2.59 -15.71
CA ARG A 285 14.84 1.17 -16.08
C ARG A 285 16.27 0.65 -15.91
N GLU A 286 17.27 1.52 -16.06
CA GLU A 286 18.68 1.20 -15.91
C GLU A 286 19.08 1.05 -14.43
N LYS A 287 18.27 1.57 -13.50
CA LYS A 287 18.57 1.48 -12.07
C LYS A 287 18.21 0.11 -11.54
N THR A 288 19.24 -0.64 -11.13
CA THR A 288 19.05 -1.93 -10.45
C THR A 288 18.61 -1.73 -9.00
N ILE A 289 17.62 -2.51 -8.58
CA ILE A 289 17.14 -2.64 -7.20
C ILE A 289 17.50 -4.04 -6.70
N TYR A 290 17.97 -4.14 -5.45
CA TYR A 290 18.36 -5.42 -4.86
C TYR A 290 17.41 -5.79 -3.72
N GLY A 291 16.73 -6.93 -3.84
CA GLY A 291 15.82 -7.44 -2.82
C GLY A 291 16.43 -8.64 -2.09
N PHE A 292 16.40 -8.63 -0.76
CA PHE A 292 16.91 -9.70 0.10
C PHE A 292 15.75 -10.38 0.81
N ASP A 293 15.69 -11.71 0.74
CA ASP A 293 14.69 -12.50 1.48
C ASP A 293 15.12 -13.97 1.58
N THR A 294 14.61 -14.69 2.57
CA THR A 294 14.74 -16.15 2.64
C THR A 294 13.78 -16.85 1.67
N PHE A 295 12.66 -16.21 1.36
CA PHE A 295 11.46 -16.72 0.69
C PHE A 295 10.77 -17.87 1.44
N THR A 296 11.28 -18.25 2.62
CA THR A 296 10.73 -19.29 3.49
C THR A 296 9.88 -18.73 4.62
N GLY A 297 9.73 -17.40 4.67
CA GLY A 297 8.97 -16.69 5.70
C GLY A 297 9.81 -16.38 6.95
N LEU A 298 9.13 -15.93 8.01
CA LEU A 298 9.77 -15.51 9.25
C LEU A 298 10.64 -16.63 9.86
N PRO A 299 11.88 -16.34 10.26
CA PRO A 299 12.77 -17.33 10.88
C PRO A 299 12.37 -17.67 12.33
N GLN A 300 11.55 -16.83 12.96
CA GLN A 300 11.00 -16.99 14.31
C GLN A 300 9.61 -16.34 14.37
N ALA A 301 8.82 -16.69 15.39
CA ALA A 301 7.50 -16.08 15.57
C ALA A 301 7.62 -14.57 15.89
N TRP A 302 6.62 -13.81 15.45
CA TRP A 302 6.52 -12.36 15.67
C TRP A 302 5.11 -11.98 16.14
N GLY A 303 4.96 -11.64 17.41
CA GLY A 303 3.64 -11.42 18.01
C GLY A 303 2.76 -12.68 17.88
N ASN A 304 1.67 -12.58 17.12
CA ASN A 304 0.78 -13.71 16.82
C ASN A 304 1.12 -14.42 15.50
N GLU A 305 2.10 -13.91 14.74
CA GLU A 305 2.52 -14.51 13.49
C GLU A 305 3.45 -15.70 13.76
N PRO A 306 3.09 -16.91 13.32
CA PRO A 306 3.93 -18.08 13.50
C PRO A 306 5.19 -18.06 12.63
N ILE A 307 6.13 -18.95 12.94
CA ILE A 307 7.30 -19.22 12.11
C ILE A 307 6.84 -19.58 10.69
N GLY A 308 7.50 -19.02 9.68
CA GLY A 308 7.17 -19.27 8.27
C GLY A 308 6.03 -18.43 7.70
N THR A 309 5.40 -17.53 8.48
CA THR A 309 4.51 -16.50 7.91
C THR A 309 5.23 -15.72 6.82
N TYR A 310 4.49 -15.27 5.79
CA TYR A 310 4.96 -14.56 4.60
C TYR A 310 5.81 -15.41 3.62
N THR A 311 5.86 -16.73 3.80
CA THR A 311 6.54 -17.64 2.87
C THR A 311 5.93 -17.62 1.47
N THR A 312 6.79 -17.67 0.46
CA THR A 312 6.43 -17.94 -0.95
C THR A 312 6.78 -19.38 -1.34
N GLY A 313 6.86 -20.29 -0.36
CA GLY A 313 7.29 -21.67 -0.56
C GLY A 313 8.78 -21.78 -0.92
N GLY A 314 9.59 -20.80 -0.52
CA GLY A 314 11.01 -20.71 -0.85
C GLY A 314 11.27 -20.25 -2.29
N GLN A 315 10.25 -19.81 -3.03
CA GLN A 315 10.38 -19.41 -4.43
C GLN A 315 10.51 -17.90 -4.58
N LYS A 316 11.47 -17.46 -5.40
CA LYS A 316 11.59 -16.05 -5.76
C LYS A 316 10.35 -15.64 -6.57
N PRO A 317 9.66 -14.54 -6.21
CA PRO A 317 8.54 -14.06 -7.00
C PRO A 317 8.99 -13.57 -8.38
N ALA A 318 8.06 -13.53 -9.34
CA ALA A 318 8.29 -12.86 -10.61
C ALA A 318 8.44 -11.35 -10.38
N VAL A 319 9.53 -10.77 -10.87
CA VAL A 319 9.87 -9.36 -10.70
C VAL A 319 10.37 -8.75 -12.02
N PRO A 320 10.28 -7.42 -12.18
CA PRO A 320 10.84 -6.73 -13.35
C PRO A 320 12.35 -6.97 -13.53
N GLU A 321 12.85 -6.80 -14.76
CA GLU A 321 14.25 -7.08 -15.13
C GLU A 321 15.28 -6.26 -14.35
N ASN A 322 14.91 -5.05 -13.91
CA ASN A 322 15.77 -4.19 -13.11
C ASN A 322 15.81 -4.59 -11.62
N VAL A 323 15.19 -5.69 -11.22
CA VAL A 323 15.23 -6.22 -9.86
C VAL A 323 16.12 -7.46 -9.79
N LYS A 324 17.06 -7.47 -8.83
CA LYS A 324 17.90 -8.62 -8.51
C LYS A 324 17.57 -9.14 -7.12
N LEU A 325 17.11 -10.38 -7.05
CA LEU A 325 16.74 -11.02 -5.78
C LEU A 325 17.88 -11.89 -5.24
N ILE A 326 18.27 -11.64 -3.99
CA ILE A 326 19.27 -12.39 -3.23
C ILE A 326 18.53 -13.24 -2.20
N LYS A 327 18.69 -14.56 -2.31
CA LYS A 327 18.02 -15.52 -1.43
C LYS A 327 18.94 -15.93 -0.29
N GLY A 328 18.47 -15.81 0.95
CA GLY A 328 19.16 -16.29 2.15
C GLY A 328 18.87 -15.41 3.37
N LEU A 329 19.45 -15.77 4.52
CA LEU A 329 19.36 -14.95 5.72
C LEU A 329 20.14 -13.64 5.53
N PHE A 330 19.67 -12.55 6.14
CA PHE A 330 20.35 -11.25 6.03
C PHE A 330 21.78 -11.30 6.58
N SER A 331 21.99 -12.00 7.70
CA SER A 331 23.30 -12.21 8.34
C SER A 331 24.31 -12.93 7.45
N GLU A 332 23.85 -13.69 6.45
CA GLU A 332 24.69 -14.45 5.53
C GLU A 332 24.90 -13.74 4.19
N THR A 333 23.90 -12.98 3.74
CA THR A 333 23.84 -12.49 2.36
C THR A 333 24.25 -11.03 2.20
N VAL A 334 23.92 -10.15 3.16
CA VAL A 334 24.10 -8.70 2.99
C VAL A 334 25.57 -8.31 2.95
N VAL A 335 26.37 -8.82 3.89
CA VAL A 335 27.81 -8.55 3.93
C VAL A 335 28.53 -9.10 2.69
N GLU A 336 28.13 -10.28 2.20
CA GLU A 336 28.74 -10.87 1.01
C GLU A 336 28.37 -10.09 -0.26
N PHE A 337 27.11 -9.66 -0.37
CA PHE A 337 26.68 -8.76 -1.43
C PHE A 337 27.51 -7.47 -1.47
N LEU A 338 27.70 -6.81 -0.33
CA LEU A 338 28.44 -5.54 -0.24
C LEU A 338 29.95 -5.67 -0.54
N LYS A 339 30.48 -6.89 -0.68
CA LYS A 339 31.86 -7.17 -1.11
C LYS A 339 31.99 -7.39 -2.62
N GLN A 340 30.87 -7.62 -3.33
CA GLN A 340 30.89 -7.86 -4.77
C GLN A 340 31.47 -6.64 -5.50
N LYS A 341 32.35 -6.89 -6.48
CA LYS A 341 33.15 -5.83 -7.13
C LYS A 341 32.27 -4.74 -7.76
N GLU A 342 31.09 -5.13 -8.21
CA GLU A 342 30.10 -4.31 -8.89
C GLU A 342 29.47 -3.26 -7.98
N VAL A 343 29.40 -3.52 -6.67
CA VAL A 343 28.73 -2.65 -5.68
C VAL A 343 29.62 -2.27 -4.49
N ALA A 344 30.86 -2.79 -4.44
CA ALA A 344 31.74 -2.70 -3.27
C ALA A 344 32.05 -1.28 -2.80
N ARG A 345 31.91 -0.28 -3.69
CA ARG A 345 32.20 1.13 -3.41
C ARG A 345 30.95 2.01 -3.32
N ASP A 346 29.77 1.46 -3.63
CA ASP A 346 28.56 2.25 -3.74
C ASP A 346 27.94 2.46 -2.35
N PRO A 347 27.59 3.71 -1.98
CA PRO A 347 26.89 3.97 -0.73
C PRO A 347 25.44 3.46 -0.81
N ILE A 348 24.79 3.25 0.34
CA ILE A 348 23.34 3.06 0.37
C ILE A 348 22.69 4.42 0.13
N ALA A 349 21.95 4.55 -0.97
CA ALA A 349 21.11 5.72 -1.21
C ALA A 349 19.77 5.59 -0.50
N PHE A 350 19.11 4.45 -0.70
CA PHE A 350 17.80 4.14 -0.14
C PHE A 350 17.75 2.67 0.31
N ALA A 351 17.23 2.43 1.51
CA ALA A 351 16.94 1.09 2.00
C ALA A 351 15.49 1.00 2.51
N ASN A 352 14.69 0.11 1.92
CA ASN A 352 13.41 -0.32 2.46
C ASN A 352 13.67 -1.45 3.47
N ILE A 353 13.40 -1.19 4.74
CA ILE A 353 13.57 -2.10 5.87
C ILE A 353 12.18 -2.63 6.21
N ASP A 354 11.89 -3.85 5.76
CA ASP A 354 10.61 -4.55 5.94
C ASP A 354 10.90 -5.92 6.56
N CYS A 355 11.55 -5.89 7.73
CA CYS A 355 12.16 -7.07 8.34
C CYS A 355 11.26 -7.72 9.39
N ASP A 356 10.24 -6.99 9.85
CA ASP A 356 9.35 -7.24 10.99
C ASP A 356 10.07 -7.35 12.34
N LEU A 357 11.08 -8.21 12.41
CA LEU A 357 11.78 -8.63 13.61
C LEU A 357 12.91 -7.67 14.00
N TYR A 358 13.05 -7.47 15.31
CA TYR A 358 14.22 -6.82 15.92
C TYR A 358 15.57 -7.37 15.43
N SER A 359 15.75 -8.70 15.49
CA SER A 359 17.03 -9.36 15.17
C SER A 359 17.40 -9.19 13.70
N SER A 360 16.44 -9.43 12.80
CA SER A 360 16.58 -9.22 11.37
C SER A 360 16.95 -7.77 11.05
N THR A 361 16.23 -6.80 11.63
CA THR A 361 16.48 -5.37 11.41
C THR A 361 17.87 -4.97 11.91
N ARG A 362 18.27 -5.44 13.09
CA ARG A 362 19.61 -5.19 13.63
C ARG A 362 20.69 -5.73 12.69
N ASP A 363 20.56 -6.99 12.25
CA ASP A 363 21.55 -7.62 11.38
C ASP A 363 21.71 -6.85 10.05
N VAL A 364 20.60 -6.37 9.47
CA VAL A 364 20.61 -5.50 8.28
C VAL A 364 21.32 -4.17 8.58
N LEU A 365 20.92 -3.43 9.62
CA LEU A 365 21.49 -2.12 9.92
C LEU A 365 22.98 -2.19 10.27
N GLU A 366 23.42 -3.22 11.00
CA GLU A 366 24.83 -3.46 11.29
C GLU A 366 25.63 -3.79 10.03
N ALA A 367 25.09 -4.61 9.13
CA ALA A 367 25.73 -4.94 7.86
C ALA A 367 25.83 -3.72 6.93
N LEU A 368 24.81 -2.85 6.91
CA LEU A 368 24.79 -1.64 6.09
C LEU A 368 25.69 -0.53 6.63
N GLN A 369 26.06 -0.56 7.91
CA GLN A 369 26.77 0.54 8.57
C GLN A 369 27.96 1.12 7.79
N PRO A 370 28.84 0.32 7.17
CA PRO A 370 30.00 0.82 6.42
C PRO A 370 29.63 1.53 5.11
N ARG A 371 28.35 1.55 4.72
CA ARG A 371 27.80 2.13 3.49
C ARG A 371 26.76 3.21 3.75
N ILE A 372 26.37 3.43 5.01
CA ILE A 372 25.50 4.53 5.40
C ILE A 372 26.30 5.84 5.36
N ILE A 373 25.81 6.82 4.61
CA ILE A 373 26.40 8.15 4.48
C ILE A 373 25.37 9.23 4.82
N LYS A 374 25.84 10.48 4.96
CA LYS A 374 24.94 11.63 5.03
C LYS A 374 24.02 11.66 3.81
N GLY A 375 22.72 11.80 4.07
CA GLY A 375 21.67 11.80 3.06
C GLY A 375 21.12 10.42 2.71
N THR A 376 21.68 9.31 3.23
CA THR A 376 21.06 7.99 3.10
C THR A 376 19.65 8.02 3.67
N ILE A 377 18.71 7.43 2.93
CA ILE A 377 17.32 7.30 3.34
C ILE A 377 17.03 5.86 3.78
N LEU A 378 16.43 5.71 4.95
CA LEU A 378 15.91 4.46 5.47
C LEU A 378 14.39 4.57 5.57
N ALA A 379 13.67 3.70 4.89
CA ALA A 379 12.23 3.51 5.05
C ALA A 379 12.01 2.28 5.93
N PHE A 380 11.22 2.40 6.98
CA PHE A 380 10.84 1.29 7.86
C PHE A 380 9.37 0.95 7.64
N ASP A 381 9.04 -0.31 7.40
CA ASP A 381 7.68 -0.73 7.09
C ASP A 381 6.81 -0.84 8.35
N GLU A 382 7.33 -1.50 9.39
CA GLU A 382 6.62 -1.78 10.64
C GLU A 382 7.22 -0.98 11.81
N TYR A 383 7.24 0.34 11.66
CA TYR A 383 7.89 1.25 12.61
C TYR A 383 6.99 1.72 13.76
N ILE A 384 5.68 1.85 13.50
CA ILE A 384 4.68 2.38 14.43
C ILE A 384 3.35 1.61 14.30
N CYS A 385 2.36 1.95 15.10
CA CYS A 385 0.96 1.51 14.94
C CYS A 385 0.74 -0.02 15.00
N HIS A 386 1.64 -0.77 15.64
CA HIS A 386 1.46 -2.20 15.93
C HIS A 386 1.85 -2.54 17.38
N PRO A 387 1.34 -3.65 17.96
CA PRO A 387 1.44 -3.91 19.41
C PRO A 387 2.86 -3.93 19.98
N THR A 388 3.85 -4.33 19.18
CA THR A 388 5.24 -4.48 19.61
C THR A 388 6.18 -3.45 19.00
N TRP A 389 5.65 -2.36 18.42
CA TRP A 389 6.45 -1.39 17.64
C TRP A 389 7.70 -0.88 18.34
N ARG A 390 7.66 -0.69 19.67
CA ARG A 390 8.83 -0.25 20.45
C ARG A 390 9.95 -1.28 20.58
N ASN A 391 9.71 -2.54 20.26
CA ASN A 391 10.59 -3.67 20.53
C ASN A 391 11.28 -4.21 19.29
N ASP A 392 10.77 -3.88 18.10
CA ASP A 392 11.18 -4.44 16.82
C ASP A 392 12.06 -3.47 16.03
N GLU A 393 11.64 -3.06 14.82
CA GLU A 393 12.44 -2.20 13.93
C GLU A 393 12.84 -0.88 14.60
N PHE A 394 11.90 -0.27 15.34
CA PHE A 394 12.16 0.93 16.14
C PHE A 394 13.35 0.74 17.08
N ARG A 395 13.35 -0.36 17.83
CA ARG A 395 14.38 -0.64 18.82
C ARG A 395 15.72 -0.85 18.16
N ALA A 396 15.76 -1.70 17.13
CA ALA A 396 16.98 -1.99 16.37
C ALA A 396 17.60 -0.71 15.80
N PHE A 397 16.77 0.16 15.20
CA PHE A 397 17.23 1.44 14.69
C PHE A 397 17.77 2.37 15.77
N ARG A 398 17.06 2.51 16.90
CA ARG A 398 17.49 3.36 18.02
C ARG A 398 18.79 2.89 18.65
N GLU A 399 18.97 1.58 18.80
CA GLU A 399 20.22 0.99 19.30
C GLU A 399 21.37 1.21 18.31
N CYS A 400 21.15 1.01 17.01
CA CYS A 400 22.15 1.27 15.97
C CYS A 400 22.55 2.76 15.92
N CYS A 401 21.59 3.69 16.01
CA CYS A 401 21.90 5.12 16.07
C CYS A 401 22.81 5.46 17.24
N LYS A 402 22.52 4.91 18.44
CA LYS A 402 23.34 5.11 19.62
C LYS A 402 24.74 4.50 19.46
N ARG A 403 24.82 3.29 18.91
CA ARG A 403 26.07 2.54 18.72
C ARG A 403 26.99 3.18 17.68
N PHE A 404 26.44 3.64 16.56
CA PHE A 404 27.19 4.16 15.42
C PHE A 404 27.25 5.69 15.36
N GLY A 405 26.59 6.39 16.29
CA GLY A 405 26.57 7.85 16.34
C GLY A 405 25.80 8.49 15.20
N TRP A 406 24.80 7.80 14.64
CA TRP A 406 23.96 8.36 13.58
C TRP A 406 23.05 9.45 14.13
N ASN A 407 23.21 10.64 13.57
CA ASN A 407 22.21 11.69 13.65
C ASN A 407 21.24 11.52 12.49
N TYR A 408 19.98 11.83 12.73
CA TYR A 408 18.95 11.63 11.73
C TYR A 408 17.79 12.60 11.91
N GLU A 409 16.99 12.74 10.86
CA GLU A 409 15.67 13.36 10.92
C GLU A 409 14.62 12.44 10.31
N TYR A 410 13.37 12.53 10.80
CA TYR A 410 12.24 11.90 10.12
C TYR A 410 11.87 12.74 8.91
N LEU A 411 11.54 12.14 7.77
CA LEU A 411 10.99 12.84 6.61
C LEU A 411 9.46 12.78 6.60
N GLY A 412 8.89 11.65 6.99
CA GLY A 412 7.45 11.47 7.12
C GLY A 412 7.10 10.20 7.87
N PHE A 413 5.85 10.13 8.28
CA PHE A 413 5.23 8.94 8.88
C PHE A 413 3.97 8.60 8.11
N SER A 414 3.58 7.33 8.13
CA SER A 414 2.27 6.89 7.70
C SER A 414 1.63 6.09 8.83
N LEU A 415 0.49 6.56 9.31
CA LEU A 415 -0.23 5.87 10.39
C LEU A 415 -0.98 4.63 9.88
N THR A 416 -1.33 4.63 8.60
CA THR A 416 -2.12 3.61 7.90
C THR A 416 -1.25 2.46 7.41
N SER A 417 -0.13 2.79 6.74
CA SER A 417 0.88 1.81 6.34
C SER A 417 1.93 1.54 7.41
N LYS A 418 1.87 2.25 8.56
CA LYS A 418 2.75 2.09 9.74
C LYS A 418 4.21 2.51 9.54
N GLN A 419 4.50 3.17 8.43
CA GLN A 419 5.85 3.41 7.99
C GLN A 419 6.47 4.66 8.61
N ALA A 420 7.80 4.69 8.63
CA ALA A 420 8.57 5.91 8.90
C ALA A 420 9.71 6.07 7.90
N LEU A 421 9.87 7.28 7.37
CA LEU A 421 11.02 7.65 6.55
C LEU A 421 12.03 8.41 7.39
N VAL A 422 13.30 8.01 7.29
CA VAL A 422 14.41 8.59 8.03
C VAL A 422 15.52 9.00 7.08
N ARG A 423 16.10 10.18 7.29
CA ARG A 423 17.32 10.65 6.63
C ARG A 423 18.46 10.74 7.61
N ILE A 424 19.61 10.15 7.26
CA ILE A 424 20.86 10.28 8.03
C ILE A 424 21.52 11.64 7.76
N LEU A 425 22.01 12.31 8.82
CA LEU A 425 22.50 13.71 8.80
C LEU A 425 24.02 13.87 8.83
#